data_AF-A0A3R6AFE8-F1
#
_entry.id   AF-A0A3R6AFE8-F1
#
_cell.length_a   1.000
_cell.length_b   1.000
_cell.length_c   1.000
_cell.angle_alpha   90.00
_cell.angle_beta   90.00
_cell.angle_gamma   90.00
#
_symmetry.space_group_name_H-M   'P 1'
#
loop_
_entity.id
_entity.type
_entity.pdbx_description
1 polymer ?
#
loop_
_entity_poly.entity_id
_entity_poly.type
_entity_poly.pdbx_seq_one_letter_code
_entity_poly.pdbx_strand_id
1 'polypeptide(L)'
;MPGQNTRHNSSAVGVYNASSGPGGGGADIYVLEIKYPETTRLGYGDFALPEGGSYVGETSNGQFVFIMTEAGAGFFSSGATITLK
;
A
#
# COMPACT_ATOMS: atom_id res chain seq x y z
N MET A 1 10.42 18.46 -5.66
CA MET A 1 9.25 18.76 -4.81
C MET A 1 8.42 17.49 -4.73
N PRO A 2 8.06 16.98 -3.55
CA PRO A 2 7.22 15.78 -3.46
C PRO A 2 5.84 16.13 -4.02
N GLY A 3 5.36 15.36 -5.00
CA GLY A 3 4.07 15.60 -5.65
C GLY A 3 2.94 15.51 -4.64
N GLN A 4 2.07 16.53 -4.61
CA GLN A 4 0.85 16.49 -3.82
C GLN A 4 0.03 15.26 -4.20
N ASN A 5 -0.21 14.37 -3.24
CA ASN A 5 -1.22 13.34 -3.36
C ASN A 5 -2.59 14.03 -3.35
N THR A 6 -3.18 14.28 -4.51
CA THR A 6 -4.53 14.82 -4.65
C THR A 6 -5.54 13.74 -4.24
N ARG A 7 -5.79 13.63 -2.93
CA ARG A 7 -6.66 12.64 -2.24
C ARG A 7 -8.16 12.72 -2.60
N HIS A 8 -8.52 13.02 -3.85
CA HIS A 8 -9.92 13.09 -4.26
C HIS A 8 -10.51 11.71 -4.58
N ASN A 9 -9.69 10.80 -5.10
CA ASN A 9 -10.16 9.51 -5.63
C ASN A 9 -9.84 8.31 -4.73
N SER A 10 -9.17 8.52 -3.60
CA SER A 10 -8.89 7.47 -2.63
C SER A 10 -8.85 7.96 -1.18
N SER A 11 -9.13 7.05 -0.25
CA SER A 11 -8.97 7.27 1.19
C SER A 11 -8.34 6.07 1.86
N ALA A 12 -7.45 6.32 2.82
CA ALA A 12 -6.95 5.26 3.68
C ALA A 12 -8.07 4.77 4.60
N VAL A 13 -8.39 3.49 4.50
CA VAL A 13 -9.42 2.83 5.30
C VAL A 13 -8.83 1.92 6.39
N GLY A 14 -7.55 1.59 6.30
CA GLY A 14 -6.84 0.86 7.32
C GLY A 14 -5.32 0.93 7.19
N VAL A 15 -4.63 0.82 8.33
CA VAL A 15 -3.19 0.62 8.42
C VAL A 15 -2.94 -0.59 9.30
N TYR A 16 -2.25 -1.59 8.76
CA TYR A 16 -1.89 -2.81 9.46
C TYR A 16 -0.38 -2.87 9.62
N ASN A 17 0.08 -3.11 10.85
CA ASN A 17 1.50 -3.28 11.11
C ASN A 17 1.83 -4.77 11.19
N ALA A 18 2.84 -5.20 10.45
CA ALA A 18 3.47 -6.51 10.58
C ALA A 18 4.86 -6.31 11.20
N SER A 19 5.20 -7.11 12.22
CA SER A 19 6.52 -7.09 12.85
C SER A 19 6.99 -8.51 13.18
N SER A 20 8.31 -8.74 13.09
CA SER A 20 8.93 -10.04 13.41
C SER A 20 9.57 -10.12 14.81
N GLY A 21 9.17 -9.25 15.74
CA GLY A 21 9.70 -9.24 17.11
C GLY A 21 11.02 -8.46 17.26
N PRO A 22 11.69 -8.55 18.43
CA PRO A 22 12.83 -7.70 18.77
C PRO A 22 14.01 -7.88 17.81
N GLY A 23 14.37 -6.82 17.08
CA GLY A 23 15.46 -6.82 16.09
C GLY A 23 15.09 -7.40 14.72
N GLY A 24 13.86 -7.87 14.54
CA GLY A 24 13.32 -8.27 13.25
C GLY A 24 12.80 -7.07 12.44
N GLY A 25 12.69 -7.24 11.12
CA GLY A 25 12.06 -6.25 10.26
C GLY A 25 10.55 -6.13 10.51
N GLY A 26 9.95 -5.11 9.93
CA GLY A 26 8.51 -4.94 9.90
C GLY A 26 8.03 -4.30 8.61
N ALA A 27 6.73 -4.06 8.53
CA ALA A 27 6.12 -3.29 7.47
C ALA A 27 4.77 -2.72 7.88
N ASP A 28 4.45 -1.57 7.30
CA ASP A 28 3.11 -1.02 7.34
C ASP A 28 2.39 -1.35 6.04
N ILE A 29 1.19 -1.89 6.15
CA ILE A 29 0.30 -2.22 5.04
C ILE A 29 -0.87 -1.24 5.09
N TYR A 30 -0.95 -0.39 4.09
CA TYR A 30 -2.04 0.55 3.88
C TYR A 30 -3.08 -0.07 2.98
N VAL A 31 -4.33 -0.06 3.44
CA VAL A 31 -5.49 -0.39 2.62
C VAL A 31 -6.15 0.92 2.22
N LEU A 32 -6.18 1.15 0.92
CA LEU A 32 -6.78 2.33 0.33
C LEU A 32 -8.06 1.93 -0.39
N GLU A 33 -9.16 2.59 -0.06
CA GLU A 33 -10.40 2.50 -0.82
C GLU A 33 -10.34 3.48 -1.98
N ILE A 34 -10.61 2.97 -3.18
CA ILE A 34 -10.73 3.73 -4.42
C ILE A 34 -12.20 4.08 -4.63
N LYS A 35 -12.51 5.37 -4.71
CA LYS A 35 -13.90 5.85 -4.81
C LYS A 35 -14.54 5.61 -6.18
N TYR A 36 -13.72 5.58 -7.24
CA TYR A 36 -14.15 5.42 -8.63
C TYR A 36 -13.27 4.38 -9.34
N PRO A 37 -13.34 3.10 -8.97
CA PRO A 37 -12.41 2.06 -9.44
C PRO A 37 -12.47 1.81 -10.96
N GLU A 38 -13.58 2.13 -11.60
CA GLU A 38 -13.75 2.03 -13.06
C GLU A 38 -12.93 3.07 -13.84
N THR A 39 -12.57 4.19 -13.21
CA THR A 39 -11.85 5.31 -13.85
C THR A 39 -10.51 5.64 -13.18
N THR A 40 -10.30 5.19 -11.94
CA THR A 40 -9.07 5.44 -11.16
C THR A 40 -8.16 4.22 -11.27
N ARG A 41 -6.92 4.41 -11.73
CA ARG A 41 -5.90 3.35 -11.81
C ARG A 41 -4.61 3.74 -11.12
N LEU A 42 -3.99 2.77 -10.46
CA LEU A 42 -2.63 2.87 -9.93
C LEU A 42 -1.62 3.30 -11.00
N GLY A 43 -0.77 4.27 -10.68
CA GLY A 43 0.32 4.72 -11.57
C GLY A 43 -0.12 5.66 -12.71
N TYR A 44 -1.41 5.91 -12.88
CA TYR A 44 -1.91 7.08 -13.63
C TYR A 44 -2.07 8.25 -12.65
N GLY A 45 -1.81 9.48 -13.12
CA GLY A 45 -1.60 10.71 -12.32
C GLY A 45 -2.64 11.10 -11.26
N ASP A 46 -3.66 10.27 -11.03
CA ASP A 46 -4.71 10.41 -10.04
C ASP A 46 -4.43 9.64 -8.73
N PHE A 47 -3.43 8.76 -8.72
CA PHE A 47 -3.07 7.96 -7.53
C PHE A 47 -1.55 7.81 -7.38
N ALA A 48 -0.98 8.51 -6.39
CA ALA A 48 0.42 8.41 -6.01
C ALA A 48 0.59 7.53 -4.76
N LEU A 49 1.53 6.58 -4.83
CA LEU A 49 1.93 5.80 -3.67
C LEU A 49 2.55 6.73 -2.59
N PRO A 50 2.39 6.44 -1.29
CA PRO A 50 3.25 7.02 -0.27
C PRO A 50 4.72 6.84 -0.65
N GLU A 51 5.58 7.78 -0.29
CA GLU A 51 7.01 7.68 -0.54
C GLU A 51 7.58 6.39 0.11
N GLY A 52 8.30 5.58 -0.68
CA GLY A 52 8.79 4.26 -0.25
C GLY A 52 7.73 3.14 -0.25
N GLY A 53 6.48 3.45 -0.60
CA GLY A 53 5.40 2.48 -0.71
C GLY A 53 5.51 1.65 -1.99
N SER A 54 5.30 0.34 -1.85
CA SER A 54 5.25 -0.64 -2.94
C SER A 54 3.83 -1.20 -3.08
N TYR A 55 3.35 -1.34 -4.32
CA TYR A 55 2.09 -1.99 -4.60
C TYR A 55 2.18 -3.50 -4.31
N VAL A 56 1.18 -4.03 -3.60
CA VAL A 56 1.09 -5.45 -3.24
C VAL A 56 0.03 -6.16 -4.06
N GLY A 57 -1.12 -5.52 -4.26
CA GLY A 57 -2.27 -6.13 -4.92
C GLY A 57 -3.52 -5.26 -4.79
N GLU A 58 -4.58 -5.68 -5.45
CA GLU A 58 -5.90 -5.04 -5.39
C GLU A 58 -7.01 -6.09 -5.42
N THR A 59 -8.21 -5.72 -4.96
CA THR A 59 -9.39 -6.57 -5.11
C THR A 59 -9.80 -6.69 -6.57
N SER A 60 -10.49 -7.77 -6.95
CA SER A 60 -10.87 -8.02 -8.36
C SER A 60 -11.73 -6.93 -8.99
N ASN A 61 -12.41 -6.11 -8.18
CA ASN A 61 -13.20 -4.96 -8.62
C ASN A 61 -12.42 -3.62 -8.56
N GLY A 62 -11.13 -3.64 -8.21
CA GLY A 62 -10.26 -2.46 -8.07
C GLY A 62 -10.61 -1.53 -6.91
N GLN A 63 -11.61 -1.87 -6.07
CA GLN A 63 -12.08 -0.98 -5.01
C GLN A 63 -11.08 -0.83 -3.87
N PHE A 64 -10.30 -1.86 -3.57
CA PHE A 64 -9.28 -1.80 -2.53
C PHE A 64 -7.90 -2.08 -3.10
N VAL A 65 -6.97 -1.20 -2.78
CA VAL A 65 -5.56 -1.30 -3.14
C VAL A 65 -4.75 -1.47 -1.87
N PHE A 66 -3.82 -2.42 -1.89
CA PHE A 66 -2.91 -2.73 -0.81
C PHE A 66 -1.53 -2.19 -1.16
N ILE A 67 -1.05 -1.25 -0.35
CA ILE A 67 0.30 -0.69 -0.44
C ILE A 67 1.07 -1.10 0.80
N MET A 68 2.34 -1.41 0.64
CA MET A 68 3.21 -1.75 1.75
C MET A 68 4.43 -0.82 1.78
N THR A 69 4.83 -0.41 2.97
CA THR A 69 6.10 0.27 3.22
C THR A 69 6.94 -0.59 4.16
N GLU A 70 8.16 -0.93 3.76
CA GLU A 70 9.05 -1.77 4.55
C GLU A 70 9.67 -0.96 5.70
N ALA A 71 9.45 -1.43 6.93
CA ALA A 71 10.00 -0.86 8.15
C ALA A 71 11.24 -1.67 8.57
N GLY A 72 12.33 -1.50 7.82
CA GLY A 72 13.68 -1.93 8.22
C GLY A 72 13.95 -3.45 8.20
N ALA A 73 15.23 -3.79 8.30
CA ALA A 73 15.80 -5.13 8.39
C ALA A 73 15.34 -6.16 7.32
N GLY A 74 14.78 -5.68 6.20
CA GLY A 74 14.49 -6.54 5.06
C GLY A 74 13.39 -7.55 5.33
N PHE A 75 12.29 -7.17 5.99
CA PHE A 75 11.16 -8.06 6.27
C PHE A 75 10.68 -8.81 5.02
N PHE A 76 10.50 -8.10 3.90
CA PHE A 76 10.10 -8.69 2.62
C PHE A 76 11.28 -9.16 1.80
N SER A 77 12.41 -8.45 1.85
CA SER A 77 13.62 -8.92 1.17
C SER A 77 14.14 -10.24 1.75
N SER A 78 13.70 -10.62 2.96
CA SER A 78 13.97 -11.90 3.62
C SER A 78 12.89 -12.96 3.36
N GLY A 79 11.92 -12.69 2.48
CA GLY A 79 10.97 -13.68 1.99
C GLY A 79 9.59 -13.69 2.65
N ALA A 80 9.23 -12.69 3.46
CA ALA A 80 7.84 -12.52 3.86
C ALA A 80 6.94 -12.29 2.63
N THR A 81 5.68 -12.73 2.69
CA THR A 81 4.70 -12.55 1.61
C THR A 81 3.37 -12.10 2.18
N ILE A 82 2.67 -11.23 1.46
CA ILE A 82 1.27 -10.90 1.74
C ILE A 82 0.39 -11.74 0.81
N THR A 83 -0.58 -12.44 1.38
CA THR A 83 -1.60 -13.16 0.61
C THR A 83 -2.95 -12.49 0.83
N LEU A 84 -3.53 -11.96 -0.25
CA LEU A 84 -4.91 -11.52 -0.28
C LEU A 84 -5.80 -12.77 -0.49
N LYS A 85 -6.83 -12.96 0.34
CA LYS A 85 -7.78 -14.07 0.24
C LYS A 85 -9.18 -13.56 -0.08
#